data_AF-A0A834MEE1-F1
#
_entry.id   AF-A0A834MEE1-F1
#
_cell.length_a   1.000
_cell.length_b   1.000
_cell.length_c   1.000
_cell.angle_alpha   90.00
_cell.angle_beta   90.00
_cell.angle_gamma   90.00
#
_symmetry.space_group_name_H-M   'P 1'
#
loop_
_entity.id
_entity.type
_entity.pdbx_description
1 polymer ?
#
loop_
_entity_poly.entity_id
_entity_poly.type
_entity_poly.pdbx_seq_one_letter_code
_entity_poly.pdbx_strand_id
1 'polypeptide(L)'
;MIRTQRYKLIHNLNYLSPFPIDQDFYISPTFQDLLNRTKENVPTRWFKSLKDYYQRPEWELYDIKMDSEEVNNLFGKASMKNIFMELNNRLLKWQWATKDPWVCSPHAVLEDKGPYRKSPVCMDLFNSFK
;
A
#
# COMPACT_ATOMS: atom_id res chain seq x y z
N MET A 1 -3.86 6.00 1.25
CA MET A 1 -4.68 5.48 0.13
C MET A 1 -5.56 6.60 -0.38
N ILE A 2 -5.78 6.66 -1.70
CA ILE A 2 -6.78 7.55 -2.30
C ILE A 2 -7.65 6.76 -3.29
N ARG A 3 -8.93 7.14 -3.37
CA ARG A 3 -9.91 6.47 -4.22
C ARG A 3 -10.76 7.49 -4.98
N THR A 4 -11.03 7.17 -6.24
CA THR A 4 -12.03 7.83 -7.08
C THR A 4 -13.16 6.83 -7.38
N GLN A 5 -14.14 7.24 -8.18
CA GLN A 5 -15.20 6.33 -8.62
C GLN A 5 -14.68 5.14 -9.45
N ARG A 6 -13.51 5.27 -10.10
CA ARG A 6 -12.97 4.23 -11.00
C ARG A 6 -11.64 3.65 -10.54
N TYR A 7 -10.78 4.43 -9.89
CA TYR A 7 -9.43 4.00 -9.54
C TYR A 7 -9.18 4.10 -8.04
N LYS A 8 -8.38 3.17 -7.52
CA LYS A 8 -7.88 3.16 -6.14
C LYS A 8 -6.36 3.03 -6.16
N LEU A 9 -5.67 3.89 -5.40
CA LEU A 9 -4.23 3.85 -5.22
C LEU A 9 -3.90 3.65 -3.74
N ILE A 10 -3.14 2.59 -3.43
CA ILE A 10 -2.64 2.25 -2.10
C ILE A 10 -1.11 2.43 -2.10
N HIS A 11 -0.60 3.00 -1.01
CA HIS A 11 0.83 3.12 -0.71
C HIS A 11 1.12 2.34 0.57
N ASN A 12 1.82 1.22 0.45
CA ASN A 12 2.22 0.38 1.57
C ASN A 12 3.60 0.83 2.05
N LEU A 13 3.63 1.68 3.08
CA LEU A 13 4.89 2.27 3.59
C LEU A 13 5.89 1.20 4.05
N ASN A 14 5.43 0.11 4.66
CA ASN A 14 6.28 -0.98 5.15
C ASN A 14 6.17 -2.25 4.29
N TYR A 15 6.22 -2.10 2.97
CA TYR A 15 6.00 -3.18 2.00
C TYR A 15 7.04 -4.32 2.05
N LEU A 16 8.23 -4.07 2.60
CA LEU A 16 9.26 -5.10 2.78
C LEU A 16 8.96 -6.07 3.94
N SER A 17 8.04 -5.71 4.82
CA SER A 17 7.58 -6.57 5.92
C SER A 17 6.28 -7.29 5.56
N PRO A 18 6.04 -8.51 6.06
CA PRO A 18 4.77 -9.19 5.86
C PRO A 18 3.62 -8.40 6.50
N PHE A 19 2.46 -8.37 5.83
CA PHE A 19 1.24 -7.77 6.38
C PHE A 19 0.88 -8.43 7.73
N PRO A 20 0.78 -7.67 8.83
CA PRO A 20 0.52 -8.25 10.15
C PRO A 20 -0.93 -8.76 10.25
N ILE A 21 -1.11 -9.82 11.04
CA ILE A 21 -2.43 -10.37 11.40
C ILE A 21 -2.69 -10.08 12.87
N ASP A 22 -3.84 -9.51 13.17
CA ASP A 22 -4.29 -9.27 14.53
C ASP A 22 -4.75 -10.56 15.23
N GLN A 23 -4.69 -10.57 16.56
CA GLN A 23 -4.93 -11.78 17.36
C GLN A 23 -6.38 -12.28 17.21
N ASP A 24 -7.35 -11.37 17.10
CA ASP A 24 -8.76 -11.70 17.01
C ASP A 24 -9.10 -12.32 15.64
N PHE A 25 -8.60 -11.73 14.55
CA PHE A 25 -8.77 -12.32 13.22
C PHE A 25 -8.03 -13.65 13.08
N TYR A 26 -6.84 -13.78 13.69
CA TYR A 26 -6.06 -15.01 13.64
C TYR A 26 -6.85 -16.21 14.14
N ILE A 27 -7.55 -16.08 15.28
CA ILE A 27 -8.31 -17.18 15.89
C ILE A 27 -9.64 -17.46 15.18
N SER A 28 -10.04 -16.66 14.19
CA SER A 28 -11.30 -16.86 13.49
C SER A 28 -11.32 -18.22 12.75
N PRO A 29 -12.45 -18.95 12.76
CA PRO A 29 -12.55 -20.23 12.04
C PRO A 29 -12.20 -20.12 10.55
N THR A 30 -12.57 -18.99 9.91
CA THR A 30 -12.28 -18.72 8.50
C THR A 30 -10.77 -18.59 8.24
N PHE A 31 -10.06 -17.83 9.07
CA PHE A 31 -8.62 -17.67 8.88
C PHE A 31 -7.86 -18.94 9.24
N GLN A 32 -8.29 -19.67 10.29
CA GLN A 32 -7.72 -20.97 10.64
C GLN A 32 -7.89 -22.02 9.53
N ASP A 33 -9.05 -22.10 8.87
CA ASP A 33 -9.24 -22.97 7.69
C ASP A 33 -8.30 -22.55 6.54
N LEU A 34 -8.17 -21.25 6.27
CA LEU A 34 -7.26 -20.73 5.25
C LEU A 34 -5.80 -21.10 5.54
N LEU A 35 -5.34 -20.96 6.79
CA LEU A 35 -4.00 -21.33 7.24
C LEU A 35 -3.76 -22.84 7.09
N ASN A 36 -4.69 -23.67 7.55
CA ASN A 36 -4.57 -25.13 7.49
C ASN A 36 -4.53 -25.63 6.05
N ARG A 37 -5.44 -25.17 5.19
CA ARG A 37 -5.44 -25.51 3.76
C ARG A 37 -4.15 -25.09 3.07
N THR A 38 -3.66 -23.88 3.36
CA THR A 38 -2.39 -23.41 2.79
C THR A 38 -1.22 -24.28 3.26
N LYS A 39 -1.16 -24.62 4.55
CA LYS A 39 -0.10 -25.48 5.13
C LYS A 39 -0.11 -26.89 4.53
N GLU A 40 -1.30 -27.44 4.29
CA GLU A 40 -1.50 -28.77 3.70
C GLU A 40 -1.40 -28.78 2.16
N ASN A 41 -1.15 -27.61 1.54
CA ASN A 41 -1.17 -27.42 0.09
C ASN A 41 -2.48 -27.86 -0.58
N VAL A 42 -3.59 -27.72 0.14
CA VAL A 42 -4.95 -27.97 -0.35
C VAL A 42 -5.53 -26.67 -0.93
N PRO A 43 -6.35 -26.71 -2.00
CA PRO A 43 -6.98 -25.51 -2.53
C PRO A 43 -7.77 -24.75 -1.46
N THR A 44 -7.39 -23.48 -1.26
CA THR A 44 -8.04 -22.55 -0.33
C THR A 44 -9.37 -22.02 -0.87
N ARG A 45 -9.54 -22.06 -2.20
CA ARG A 45 -10.67 -21.45 -2.94
C ARG A 45 -10.82 -19.94 -2.68
N TRP A 46 -9.78 -19.31 -2.14
CA TRP A 46 -9.70 -17.87 -1.99
C TRP A 46 -9.15 -17.25 -3.27
N PHE A 47 -9.59 -16.04 -3.61
CA PHE A 47 -9.15 -15.30 -4.80
C PHE A 47 -7.71 -14.78 -4.70
N LYS A 48 -7.03 -15.00 -3.56
CA LYS A 48 -5.62 -14.71 -3.32
C LYS A 48 -4.92 -15.91 -2.64
N SER A 49 -3.60 -15.81 -2.53
CA SER A 49 -2.79 -16.68 -1.67
C SER A 49 -2.35 -15.94 -0.39
N LEU A 50 -2.02 -16.67 0.68
CA LEU A 50 -1.42 -16.06 1.87
C LEU A 50 -0.10 -15.36 1.54
N LYS A 51 0.69 -15.90 0.61
CA LYS A 51 1.94 -15.28 0.17
C LYS A 51 1.70 -13.87 -0.37
N ASP A 52 0.76 -13.72 -1.30
CA ASP A 52 0.45 -12.41 -1.90
C ASP A 52 -0.22 -11.48 -0.89
N TYR A 53 -0.98 -12.03 0.06
CA TYR A 53 -1.60 -11.23 1.12
C TYR A 53 -0.58 -10.65 2.09
N TYR A 54 0.49 -11.40 2.39
CA TYR A 54 1.57 -10.96 3.25
C TYR A 54 2.57 -10.06 2.52
N GLN A 55 3.01 -10.46 1.32
CA GLN A 55 4.06 -9.77 0.56
C GLN A 55 3.44 -8.84 -0.48
N ARG A 56 3.04 -7.64 -0.03
CA ARG A 56 2.42 -6.63 -0.90
C ARG A 56 3.47 -5.69 -1.49
N PRO A 57 3.32 -5.25 -2.75
CA PRO A 57 4.22 -4.25 -3.31
C PRO A 57 4.00 -2.89 -2.64
N GLU A 58 4.98 -1.99 -2.77
CA GLU A 58 4.85 -0.62 -2.24
C GLU A 58 3.63 0.10 -2.80
N TRP A 59 3.41 -0.01 -4.11
CA TRP A 59 2.34 0.68 -4.80
C TRP A 59 1.36 -0.31 -5.43
N GLU A 60 0.08 -0.13 -5.12
CA GLU A 60 -1.01 -0.91 -5.71
C GLU A 60 -2.03 0.05 -6.34
N LEU A 61 -2.24 -0.08 -7.65
CA LEU A 61 -3.20 0.70 -8.43
C LEU A 61 -4.23 -0.23 -9.05
N TYR A 62 -5.51 -0.01 -8.80
CA TYR A 62 -6.61 -0.84 -9.32
C TYR A 62 -7.65 -0.02 -10.05
N ASP A 63 -8.20 -0.57 -11.14
CA ASP A 63 -9.42 -0.10 -11.80
C ASP A 63 -10.62 -0.84 -11.21
N ILE A 64 -11.23 -0.30 -10.16
CA ILE A 64 -12.30 -0.95 -9.40
C ILE A 64 -13.62 -1.09 -10.17
N LYS A 65 -13.75 -0.48 -11.37
CA LYS A 65 -14.90 -0.72 -12.25
C LYS A 65 -14.72 -1.99 -13.09
N MET A 66 -13.48 -2.28 -13.50
CA MET A 66 -13.16 -3.44 -14.33
C MET A 66 -12.70 -4.65 -13.50
N ASP A 67 -12.15 -4.40 -12.31
CA ASP A 67 -11.62 -5.39 -11.38
C ASP A 67 -12.09 -5.06 -9.96
N SER A 68 -13.31 -5.49 -9.63
CA SER A 68 -13.91 -5.24 -8.32
C SER A 68 -13.23 -6.00 -7.18
N GLU A 69 -12.49 -7.07 -7.49
CA GLU A 69 -11.76 -7.89 -6.50
C GLU A 69 -10.35 -7.37 -6.22
N GLU A 70 -9.89 -6.35 -6.98
CA GLU A 70 -8.58 -5.71 -6.80
C GLU A 70 -7.43 -6.75 -6.83
N VAL A 71 -7.45 -7.62 -7.85
CA VAL A 71 -6.43 -8.67 -8.02
C VAL A 71 -5.34 -8.28 -9.01
N ASN A 72 -5.65 -7.42 -9.97
CA ASN A 72 -4.74 -7.01 -11.03
C ASN A 72 -4.10 -5.66 -10.73
N ASN A 73 -2.92 -5.66 -10.10
CA ASN A 73 -2.18 -4.41 -9.88
C ASN A 73 -1.75 -3.80 -11.23
N LEU A 74 -2.14 -2.54 -11.44
CA LEU A 74 -1.88 -1.75 -12.64
C LEU A 74 -0.67 -0.82 -12.48
N PHE A 75 -0.06 -0.76 -11.29
CA PHE A 75 1.14 0.03 -11.06
C PHE A 75 2.30 -0.43 -11.96
N GLY A 76 3.10 0.51 -12.44
CA GLY A 76 4.22 0.24 -13.37
C GLY A 76 3.83 0.11 -14.85
N LYS A 77 2.54 -0.05 -15.19
CA LYS A 77 2.10 -0.08 -16.60
C LYS A 77 2.21 1.31 -17.22
N ALA A 78 2.83 1.41 -18.41
CA ALA A 78 3.01 2.69 -19.11
C ALA A 78 1.68 3.44 -19.36
N SER A 79 0.62 2.70 -19.69
CA SER A 79 -0.73 3.25 -19.89
C SER A 79 -1.36 3.86 -18.62
N MET A 80 -0.83 3.55 -17.45
CA MET A 80 -1.37 3.98 -16.16
C MET A 80 -0.56 5.10 -15.51
N LYS A 81 0.53 5.54 -16.14
CA LYS A 81 1.44 6.57 -15.60
C LYS A 81 0.72 7.86 -15.21
N ASN A 82 -0.16 8.37 -16.08
CA ASN A 82 -0.88 9.63 -15.83
C ASN A 82 -1.86 9.51 -14.66
N ILE A 83 -2.60 8.39 -14.60
CA ILE A 83 -3.53 8.10 -13.50
C ILE A 83 -2.78 7.97 -12.18
N PHE A 84 -1.65 7.24 -12.16
CA PHE A 84 -0.81 7.15 -10.98
C PHE A 84 -0.33 8.53 -10.51
N MET A 85 0.23 9.35 -11.40
CA MET A 85 0.73 10.69 -11.03
C MET A 85 -0.40 11.58 -10.48
N GLU A 86 -1.58 11.55 -11.09
CA GLU A 86 -2.74 12.31 -10.61
C GLU A 86 -3.12 11.89 -9.18
N LEU A 87 -3.31 10.59 -8.96
CA LEU A 87 -3.73 10.06 -7.66
C LEU A 87 -2.66 10.25 -6.60
N ASN A 88 -1.39 10.02 -6.93
CA ASN A 88 -0.27 10.23 -6.01
C ASN A 88 -0.19 11.70 -5.58
N ASN A 89 -0.29 12.65 -6.52
CA ASN A 89 -0.30 14.07 -6.21
C ASN A 89 -1.47 14.47 -5.31
N ARG A 90 -2.66 13.90 -5.55
CA ARG A 90 -3.84 14.15 -4.71
C ARG A 90 -3.68 13.56 -3.31
N LEU A 91 -3.11 12.36 -3.20
CA LEU A 91 -2.81 11.73 -1.91
C LEU A 91 -1.80 12.59 -1.13
N LEU A 92 -0.69 12.97 -1.76
CA LEU A 92 0.36 13.79 -1.14
C LEU A 92 -0.19 15.14 -0.68
N LYS A 93 -0.99 15.82 -1.50
CA LYS A 93 -1.67 17.07 -1.11
C LYS A 93 -2.53 16.91 0.14
N TRP A 94 -3.29 15.82 0.22
CA TRP A 94 -4.13 15.52 1.38
C TRP A 94 -3.27 15.27 2.63
N GLN A 95 -2.22 14.45 2.53
CA GLN A 95 -1.30 14.17 3.63
C GLN A 95 -0.67 15.44 4.20
N TRP A 96 -0.20 16.36 3.34
CA TRP A 96 0.30 17.66 3.78
C TRP A 96 -0.79 18.52 4.44
N ALA A 97 -1.98 18.59 3.84
CA ALA A 97 -3.09 19.38 4.37
C ALA A 97 -3.54 18.88 5.75
N THR A 98 -3.47 17.57 6.01
CA THR A 98 -3.82 16.95 7.28
C THR A 98 -2.65 16.82 8.25
N LYS A 99 -1.46 17.35 7.90
CA LYS A 99 -0.24 17.26 8.72
C LYS A 99 0.11 15.82 9.10
N ASP A 100 0.03 14.92 8.13
CA ASP A 100 0.34 13.50 8.28
C ASP A 100 1.81 13.32 8.73
N PRO A 101 2.09 12.72 9.90
CA PRO A 101 3.45 12.45 10.37
C PRO A 101 4.25 11.56 9.41
N TRP A 102 3.57 10.74 8.59
CA TRP A 102 4.17 9.77 7.69
C TRP A 102 4.31 10.29 6.25
N VAL A 103 4.06 11.57 5.98
CA VAL A 103 4.04 12.15 4.62
C VAL A 103 5.33 11.92 3.81
N CYS A 104 6.47 11.79 4.48
CA CYS A 104 7.77 11.55 3.84
C CYS A 104 8.21 10.08 3.88
N SER A 105 7.54 9.23 4.66
CA SER A 105 7.89 7.81 4.77
C SER A 105 7.58 7.05 3.48
N PRO A 106 8.25 5.91 3.21
CA PRO A 106 9.37 5.33 3.95
C PRO A 106 10.76 5.81 3.47
N HIS A 107 10.80 6.57 2.36
CA HIS A 107 12.06 6.90 1.66
C HIS A 107 12.71 8.21 2.14
N ALA A 108 12.01 9.01 2.94
CA ALA A 108 12.49 10.30 3.40
C ALA A 108 12.04 10.62 4.84
N VAL A 109 12.64 11.65 5.43
CA VAL A 109 12.30 12.20 6.75
C VAL A 109 11.69 13.58 6.59
N LEU A 110 10.61 13.85 7.34
CA LEU A 110 10.03 15.18 7.43
C LEU A 110 10.91 16.08 8.30
N GLU A 111 11.49 17.11 7.71
CA GLU A 111 12.20 18.18 8.43
C GLU A 111 11.28 19.39 8.65
N ASP A 112 10.57 19.39 9.78
CA ASP A 112 9.66 20.48 10.17
C ASP A 112 10.06 21.17 11.49
N LYS A 113 11.12 20.71 12.15
CA LYS A 113 11.65 21.30 13.41
C LYS A 113 12.98 22.02 13.23
N GLY A 114 13.80 21.60 12.26
CA GLY A 114 15.14 22.13 12.03
C GLY A 114 15.19 23.40 11.17
N PRO A 115 16.23 23.56 10.33
CA PRO A 115 16.39 24.71 9.42
C PRO A 115 15.16 24.98 8.54
N TYR A 116 14.39 23.93 8.23
CA TYR A 116 13.21 23.97 7.37
C TYR A 116 11.89 24.24 8.11
N ARG A 117 11.91 24.61 9.40
CA ARG A 117 10.68 24.84 10.20
C ARG A 117 9.66 25.80 9.59
N LYS A 118 10.09 26.75 8.74
CA LYS A 118 9.20 27.71 8.05
C LYS A 118 8.67 27.20 6.71
N SER A 119 9.31 26.19 6.14
CA SER A 119 8.95 25.55 4.87
C SER A 119 9.34 24.08 4.95
N PRO A 120 8.54 23.24 5.62
CA PRO A 120 8.87 21.83 5.83
C PRO A 120 9.13 21.10 4.53
N VAL A 121 10.10 20.19 4.55
CA VAL A 121 10.53 19.41 3.37
C VAL A 121 10.72 17.95 3.72
N CYS A 122 10.59 17.08 2.73
CA CYS A 122 11.01 15.69 2.82
C CYS A 122 12.48 15.57 2.40
N MET A 123 13.33 15.12 3.31
CA MET A 123 14.76 14.90 3.08
C MET A 123 15.02 13.41 2.83
N ASP A 124 15.63 13.11 1.68
CA ASP A 124 15.90 11.72 1.24
C ASP A 124 16.81 10.97 2.23
N LEU A 125 16.48 9.71 2.50
CA LEU A 125 17.30 8.80 3.31
C LEU A 125 18.31 8.01 2.48
N PHE A 126 18.22 8.07 1.14
CA PHE A 126 18.97 7.24 0.19
C PHE A 126 18.85 5.74 0.49
N ASN A 127 17.71 5.32 1.02
CA ASN A 127 17.42 3.95 1.45
C ASN A 127 16.64 3.13 0.41
N SER A 128 16.42 3.69 -0.79
CA SER A 128 15.81 3.00 -1.91
C SER A 128 16.80 1.99 -2.49
N PHE A 129 16.69 0.72 -2.07
CA PHE A 129 17.45 -0.37 -2.67
C PHE A 129 16.94 -0.61 -4.10
N LYS A 130 17.85 -0.58 -5.08
CA LYS A 130 17.57 -0.94 -6.49
C LYS A 130 17.38 -2.44 -6.66
#